data_AF-A0A146GDH0-F1
#
_entry.id   AF-A0A146GDH0-F1
#
_cell.length_a   1.000
_cell.length_b   1.000
_cell.length_c   1.000
_cell.angle_alpha   90.00
_cell.angle_beta   90.00
_cell.angle_gamma   90.00
#
_symmetry.space_group_name_H-M   'P 1'
#
loop_
_entity.id
_entity.type
_entity.pdbx_description
1 polymer ?
#
loop_
_entity_poly.entity_id
_entity_poly.type
_entity_poly.pdbx_seq_one_letter_code
_entity_poly.pdbx_strand_id
1 'polypeptide(L)'
;MHPLSAFLRTYYRYETLPGLLQDALLLAIRLTWGLQFVQTGWGKWHSLPKVTAFFAELGIPLPALNAHVVATTELVGGLLLALGLLSRLGAAPLIFAMIVAYATSEQEAIGQLMHGNPDPFFAAAPFLFLLASLVVLVFGPGPYSVDFALKKKFEKSAE
;
A
#
# COMPACT_ATOMS: atom_id res chain seq x y z
N MET A 1 31.89 4.69 -35.05
CA MET A 1 31.37 4.34 -33.70
C MET A 1 30.53 3.09 -33.85
N HIS A 2 30.78 2.04 -33.04
CA HIS A 2 30.05 0.78 -33.18
C HIS A 2 28.59 0.96 -32.73
N PRO A 3 27.58 0.56 -33.53
CA PRO A 3 26.16 0.82 -33.21
C PRO A 3 25.73 0.24 -31.86
N LEU A 4 26.37 -0.86 -31.45
CA LEU A 4 26.13 -1.54 -30.18
C LEU A 4 26.58 -0.73 -28.95
N SER A 5 27.64 0.08 -29.06
CA SER A 5 28.08 0.94 -27.94
C SER A 5 27.23 2.21 -27.79
N ALA A 6 26.67 2.73 -28.89
CA ALA A 6 25.68 3.80 -28.85
C ALA A 6 24.35 3.33 -28.23
N PHE A 7 23.91 2.12 -28.56
CA PHE A 7 22.75 1.47 -27.96
C PHE A 7 22.94 1.23 -26.45
N LEU A 8 24.03 0.57 -26.04
CA LEU A 8 24.31 0.33 -24.62
C LEU A 8 24.45 1.62 -23.82
N ARG A 9 25.14 2.64 -24.36
CA ARG A 9 25.26 3.95 -23.71
C ARG A 9 23.91 4.65 -23.55
N THR A 10 22.99 4.46 -24.50
CA THR A 10 21.62 4.97 -24.39
C THR A 10 20.81 4.15 -23.39
N TYR A 11 20.90 2.82 -23.42
CA TYR A 11 20.26 1.89 -22.49
C TYR A 11 20.69 2.14 -21.02
N TYR A 12 21.99 2.25 -20.72
CA TYR A 12 22.47 2.62 -19.39
C TYR A 12 22.12 4.07 -18.99
N ARG A 13 21.91 4.97 -19.96
CA ARG A 13 21.37 6.32 -19.72
C ARG A 13 19.86 6.33 -19.45
N TYR A 14 19.13 5.31 -19.92
CA TYR A 14 17.75 5.03 -19.52
C TYR A 14 17.68 4.30 -18.17
N GLU A 15 18.64 3.43 -17.81
CA GLU A 15 18.68 2.83 -16.45
C GLU A 15 18.95 3.89 -15.36
N THR A 16 19.55 5.02 -15.74
CA THR A 16 19.64 6.25 -14.93
C THR A 16 18.43 7.16 -15.10
N LEU A 17 17.25 6.58 -15.43
CA LEU A 17 15.96 7.26 -15.55
C LEU A 17 15.79 8.22 -14.35
N PRO A 18 15.49 9.51 -14.60
CA PRO A 18 15.72 10.58 -13.62
C PRO A 18 15.04 10.24 -12.31
N GLY A 19 15.75 10.37 -11.18
CA GLY A 19 15.17 10.14 -9.84
C GLY A 19 13.81 10.81 -9.67
N LEU A 20 13.57 11.94 -10.33
CA LEU A 20 12.29 12.62 -10.42
C LEU A 20 11.09 11.73 -10.85
N LEU A 21 11.25 10.87 -11.86
CA LEU A 21 10.16 9.98 -12.30
C LEU A 21 9.89 8.87 -11.28
N GLN A 22 10.95 8.35 -10.65
CA GLN A 22 10.82 7.36 -9.58
C GLN A 22 10.11 7.99 -8.36
N ASP A 23 10.53 9.19 -7.98
CA ASP A 23 9.96 9.96 -6.88
C ASP A 23 8.50 10.35 -7.15
N ALA A 24 8.19 10.76 -8.39
CA ALA A 24 6.83 11.09 -8.81
C ALA A 24 5.94 9.85 -8.81
N LEU A 25 6.44 8.69 -9.26
CA LEU A 25 5.70 7.43 -9.23
C LEU A 25 5.44 6.97 -7.78
N LEU A 26 6.45 7.05 -6.90
CA LEU A 26 6.27 6.74 -5.48
C LEU A 26 5.25 7.66 -4.82
N LEU A 27 5.27 8.96 -5.13
CA LEU A 27 4.25 9.90 -4.67
C LEU A 27 2.86 9.51 -5.20
N ALA A 28 2.75 9.19 -6.50
CA ALA A 28 1.49 8.78 -7.10
C ALA A 28 0.93 7.52 -6.44
N ILE A 29 1.74 6.48 -6.26
CA ILE A 29 1.34 5.25 -5.55
C ILE A 29 0.83 5.57 -4.15
N ARG A 30 1.56 6.41 -3.39
CA ARG A 30 1.15 6.82 -2.04
C ARG A 30 -0.18 7.55 -2.03
N LEU A 31 -0.35 8.55 -2.90
CA LEU A 31 -1.58 9.33 -2.94
C LEU A 31 -2.76 8.48 -3.39
N THR A 32 -2.63 7.73 -4.48
CA THR A 32 -3.76 6.96 -5.04
C THR A 32 -4.19 5.86 -4.06
N TRP A 33 -3.26 5.02 -3.60
CA TRP A 33 -3.60 3.89 -2.74
C TRP A 33 -3.80 4.28 -1.28
N GLY A 34 -3.04 5.27 -0.78
CA GLY A 34 -3.26 5.83 0.55
C GLY A 34 -4.64 6.45 0.67
N LEU A 35 -5.06 7.29 -0.28
CA LEU A 35 -6.42 7.86 -0.28
C LEU A 35 -7.49 6.79 -0.49
N GLN A 36 -7.21 5.74 -1.26
CA GLN A 36 -8.15 4.63 -1.40
C GLN A 36 -8.34 3.89 -0.07
N PHE A 37 -7.27 3.63 0.69
CA PHE A 37 -7.35 3.11 2.06
C PHE A 37 -8.14 4.03 3.00
N VAL A 38 -7.93 5.35 2.90
CA VAL A 38 -8.71 6.34 3.67
C VAL A 38 -10.20 6.19 3.34
N GLN A 39 -10.54 6.11 2.05
CA GLN A 39 -11.91 5.95 1.61
C GLN A 39 -12.54 4.63 2.12
N THR A 40 -11.82 3.50 2.03
CA THR A 40 -12.33 2.21 2.52
C THR A 40 -12.50 2.22 4.04
N GLY A 41 -11.50 2.70 4.78
CA GLY A 41 -11.54 2.81 6.24
C GLY A 41 -12.67 3.73 6.72
N TRP A 42 -12.84 4.88 6.06
CA TRP A 42 -13.95 5.80 6.33
C TRP A 42 -15.32 5.16 6.06
N GLY A 43 -15.46 4.46 4.94
CA GLY A 43 -16.67 3.72 4.61
C GLY A 43 -17.01 2.63 5.62
N LYS A 44 -15.99 1.90 6.12
CA LYS A 44 -16.14 0.90 7.17
C LYS A 44 -16.58 1.52 8.50
N TRP A 45 -16.01 2.66 8.88
CA TRP A 45 -16.44 3.43 10.05
C TRP A 45 -17.92 3.83 9.98
N HIS A 46 -18.39 4.27 8.82
CA HIS A 46 -19.79 4.67 8.61
C HIS A 46 -20.75 3.48 8.48
N SER A 47 -20.22 2.27 8.31
CA SER A 47 -20.98 1.04 8.09
C SER A 47 -20.58 -0.08 9.06
N LEU A 48 -20.12 0.26 10.27
CA LEU A 48 -19.61 -0.71 11.25
C LEU A 48 -20.59 -1.86 11.53
N PRO A 49 -21.92 -1.66 11.65
CA PRO A 49 -22.85 -2.77 11.81
C PRO A 49 -22.83 -3.76 10.64
N LYS A 50 -22.73 -3.26 9.41
CA LYS A 50 -22.64 -4.07 8.18
C LYS A 50 -21.34 -4.86 8.13
N VAL A 51 -20.21 -4.21 8.44
CA VAL A 51 -18.89 -4.87 8.46
C VAL A 51 -18.84 -5.93 9.56
N THR A 52 -19.41 -5.65 10.73
CA THR A 52 -19.51 -6.59 11.85
C THR A 52 -20.34 -7.81 11.47
N ALA A 53 -21.50 -7.62 10.83
CA ALA A 53 -22.33 -8.73 10.37
C ALA A 53 -21.58 -9.60 9.34
N PHE A 54 -20.93 -8.97 8.36
CA PHE A 54 -20.10 -9.67 7.38
C PHE A 54 -18.96 -10.47 8.04
N PHE A 55 -18.27 -9.88 9.02
CA PHE A 55 -17.21 -10.58 9.75
C PHE A 55 -17.74 -11.75 10.59
N ALA A 56 -18.97 -11.65 11.11
CA ALA A 56 -19.62 -12.76 11.80
C ALA A 56 -19.96 -13.91 10.83
N GLU A 57 -20.42 -13.60 9.61
CA GLU A 57 -20.66 -14.60 8.55
C GLU A 57 -19.38 -15.31 8.13
N LEU A 58 -18.26 -14.59 8.07
CA LEU A 58 -16.93 -15.17 7.81
C LEU A 58 -16.37 -15.99 9.00
N GLY A 59 -17.05 -16.02 10.15
CA GLY A 59 -16.58 -16.72 11.35
C GLY A 59 -15.38 -16.05 12.03
N ILE A 60 -15.14 -14.75 11.79
CA ILE A 60 -14.04 -14.01 12.41
C ILE A 60 -14.36 -13.81 13.91
N PRO A 61 -13.46 -14.18 14.83
CA PRO A 61 -13.68 -14.00 16.26
C PRO A 61 -13.78 -12.51 16.62
N LEU A 62 -14.63 -12.17 17.59
CA LEU A 62 -14.85 -10.79 18.02
C LEU A 62 -15.10 -9.84 16.83
N PRO A 63 -16.14 -10.08 16.01
CA PRO A 63 -16.32 -9.42 14.71
C PRO A 63 -16.44 -7.90 14.84
N ALA A 64 -17.09 -7.41 15.90
CA ALA A 64 -17.21 -5.97 16.17
C ALA A 64 -15.85 -5.33 16.44
N LEU A 65 -15.00 -5.97 17.24
CA LEU A 65 -13.65 -5.48 17.54
C LEU A 65 -12.81 -5.44 16.26
N ASN A 66 -12.81 -6.52 15.48
CA ASN A 66 -12.08 -6.60 14.22
C ASN A 66 -12.57 -5.56 13.20
N ALA A 67 -13.87 -5.27 13.15
CA ALA A 67 -14.42 -4.22 12.29
C ALA A 67 -13.82 -2.84 12.65
N HIS A 68 -13.73 -2.49 13.93
CA HIS A 68 -13.11 -1.23 14.38
C HIS A 68 -11.60 -1.20 14.10
N VAL A 69 -10.90 -2.32 14.36
CA VAL A 69 -9.46 -2.43 14.14
C VAL A 69 -9.14 -2.25 12.67
N VAL A 70 -9.81 -2.96 11.76
CA VAL A 70 -9.54 -2.85 10.32
C VAL A 70 -9.95 -1.48 9.79
N ALA A 71 -11.09 -0.92 10.22
CA ALA A 71 -11.55 0.40 9.77
C ALA A 71 -10.56 1.50 10.18
N THR A 72 -10.05 1.44 11.41
CA THR A 72 -9.04 2.37 11.92
C THR A 72 -7.69 2.16 11.23
N THR A 73 -7.30 0.91 11.01
CA THR A 73 -6.03 0.56 10.36
C THR A 73 -5.99 1.10 8.93
N GLU A 74 -7.05 0.88 8.16
CA GLU A 74 -7.15 1.40 6.78
C GLU A 74 -7.22 2.93 6.76
N LEU A 75 -8.01 3.53 7.64
CA LEU A 75 -8.17 4.98 7.68
C LEU A 75 -6.87 5.69 8.07
N VAL A 76 -6.30 5.33 9.22
CA VAL A 76 -5.11 5.99 9.77
C VAL A 76 -3.86 5.56 8.99
N GLY A 77 -3.72 4.27 8.70
CA GLY A 77 -2.62 3.76 7.89
C GLY A 77 -2.63 4.36 6.49
N GLY A 78 -3.81 4.50 5.86
CA GLY A 78 -3.98 5.16 4.57
C GLY A 78 -3.54 6.62 4.59
N LEU A 79 -3.91 7.38 5.63
CA LEU A 79 -3.46 8.77 5.81
C LEU A 79 -1.94 8.86 5.98
N LEU A 80 -1.35 8.03 6.83
CA LEU A 80 0.11 7.97 7.05
C LEU A 80 0.85 7.64 5.74
N LEU A 81 0.33 6.68 4.99
CA LEU A 81 0.88 6.27 3.70
C LEU A 81 0.76 7.39 2.65
N ALA A 82 -0.40 8.03 2.53
CA ALA A 82 -0.62 9.13 1.58
C ALA A 82 0.31 10.31 1.84
N LEU A 83 0.40 10.75 3.10
CA LEU A 83 1.29 11.85 3.50
C LEU A 83 2.77 11.47 3.43
N GLY A 84 3.08 10.17 3.48
CA GLY A 84 4.45 9.70 3.68
C GLY A 84 4.98 10.14 5.04
N LEU A 85 4.14 10.01 6.07
CA LEU A 85 4.48 10.26 7.47
C LEU A 85 4.52 8.92 8.20
N LEU A 86 5.63 8.61 8.88
CA LEU A 86 5.86 7.31 9.51
C LEU A 86 5.53 6.15 8.55
N SER A 87 5.88 6.31 7.27
CA SER A 87 5.22 5.56 6.19
C SER A 87 5.43 4.05 6.30
N ARG A 88 6.59 3.61 6.77
CA ARG A 88 6.91 2.19 7.00
C ARG A 88 6.09 1.60 8.14
N LEU A 89 5.90 2.37 9.22
CA LEU A 89 5.06 1.97 10.35
C LEU A 89 3.57 1.95 9.97
N GLY A 90 3.14 2.85 9.09
CA GLY A 90 1.78 2.84 8.53
C GLY A 90 1.55 1.69 7.54
N ALA A 91 2.55 1.36 6.71
CA ALA A 91 2.44 0.31 5.70
C ALA A 91 2.37 -1.11 6.29
N ALA A 92 3.11 -1.39 7.37
CA ALA A 92 3.12 -2.71 8.00
C ALA A 92 1.72 -3.23 8.44
N PRO A 93 0.90 -2.47 9.19
CA PRO A 93 -0.44 -2.91 9.56
C PRO A 93 -1.41 -2.96 8.36
N LEU A 94 -1.22 -2.12 7.34
CA LEU A 94 -1.98 -2.21 6.08
C LEU A 94 -1.70 -3.52 5.34
N ILE A 95 -0.42 -3.91 5.24
CA ILE A 95 -0.01 -5.21 4.67
C ILE A 95 -0.67 -6.35 5.43
N PHE A 96 -0.60 -6.31 6.77
CA PHE A 96 -1.23 -7.32 7.60
C PHE A 96 -2.75 -7.40 7.36
N ALA A 97 -3.44 -6.26 7.28
CA ALA A 97 -4.87 -6.22 6.98
C ALA A 97 -5.21 -6.84 5.61
N MET A 98 -4.38 -6.62 4.58
CA MET A 98 -4.60 -7.23 3.26
C MET A 98 -4.32 -8.73 3.25
N ILE A 99 -3.31 -9.20 4.00
CA ILE A 99 -3.05 -10.64 4.18
C ILE A 99 -4.24 -11.31 4.88
N VAL A 100 -4.74 -10.71 5.95
CA VAL A 100 -5.93 -11.21 6.66
C VAL A 100 -7.14 -11.22 5.73
N ALA A 101 -7.34 -10.16 4.94
CA ALA A 101 -8.43 -10.12 3.95
C ALA A 101 -8.36 -11.30 2.97
N TYR A 102 -7.15 -11.64 2.49
CA TYR A 102 -6.97 -12.84 1.67
C TYR A 102 -7.28 -14.13 2.43
N ALA A 103 -6.80 -14.25 3.67
CA ALA A 103 -6.97 -15.43 4.48
C ALA A 103 -8.42 -15.67 4.95
N THR A 104 -9.26 -14.62 5.01
CA THR A 104 -10.65 -14.72 5.51
C THR A 104 -11.70 -14.53 4.42
N SER A 105 -11.55 -13.53 3.56
CA SER A 105 -12.59 -13.11 2.59
C SER A 105 -12.31 -13.58 1.16
N GLU A 106 -11.06 -13.86 0.81
CA GLU A 106 -10.66 -14.25 -0.57
C GLU A 106 -10.07 -15.66 -0.62
N GLN A 107 -10.53 -16.56 0.26
CA GLN A 107 -10.04 -17.95 0.31
C GLN A 107 -10.25 -18.69 -1.01
N GLU A 108 -11.36 -18.41 -1.70
CA GLU A 108 -11.62 -18.97 -3.02
C GLU A 108 -10.59 -18.52 -4.05
N ALA A 109 -10.21 -17.24 -4.05
CA ALA A 109 -9.20 -16.72 -4.96
C ALA A 109 -7.83 -17.39 -4.74
N ILE A 110 -7.45 -17.65 -3.48
CA ILE A 110 -6.27 -18.46 -3.14
C ILE A 110 -6.43 -19.90 -3.66
N GLY A 111 -7.58 -20.52 -3.44
CA GLY A 111 -7.88 -21.85 -3.93
C GLY A 111 -7.73 -21.96 -5.44
N GLN A 112 -8.31 -21.03 -6.20
CA GLN A 112 -8.22 -20.99 -7.66
C GLN A 112 -6.78 -20.78 -8.15
N LEU A 113 -6.01 -19.93 -7.48
CA LEU A 113 -4.59 -19.74 -7.76
C LEU A 113 -3.82 -21.08 -7.69
N MET A 114 -4.07 -21.88 -6.65
CA MET A 114 -3.43 -23.20 -6.47
C MET A 114 -3.85 -24.24 -7.53
N HIS A 115 -5.04 -24.09 -8.11
CA HIS A 115 -5.53 -24.93 -9.21
C HIS A 115 -5.11 -24.41 -10.60
N GLY A 116 -4.23 -23.40 -10.66
CA GLY A 116 -3.70 -22.86 -11.91
C GLY A 116 -4.54 -21.77 -12.55
N ASN A 117 -5.55 -21.23 -11.86
CA ASN A 117 -6.31 -20.06 -12.30
C ASN A 117 -5.97 -18.82 -11.45
N PRO A 118 -4.99 -17.99 -11.86
CA PRO A 118 -4.52 -16.88 -11.04
C PRO A 118 -5.40 -15.61 -11.11
N ASP A 119 -6.30 -15.51 -12.09
CA ASP A 119 -7.02 -14.28 -12.38
C ASP A 119 -7.82 -13.72 -11.18
N PRO A 120 -8.58 -14.54 -10.42
CA PRO A 120 -9.31 -14.03 -9.25
C PRO A 120 -8.38 -13.46 -8.17
N PHE A 121 -7.18 -14.04 -8.01
CA PHE A 121 -6.22 -13.57 -7.01
C PHE A 121 -5.73 -12.16 -7.34
N PHE A 122 -5.42 -11.88 -8.61
CA PHE A 122 -4.96 -10.56 -9.06
C PHE A 122 -6.10 -9.55 -9.20
N ALA A 123 -7.33 -10.01 -9.46
CA ALA A 123 -8.51 -9.16 -9.54
C ALA A 123 -9.06 -8.76 -8.16
N ALA A 124 -8.73 -9.52 -7.11
CA ALA A 124 -9.16 -9.21 -5.75
C ALA A 124 -8.63 -7.83 -5.33
N ALA A 125 -9.53 -7.01 -4.77
CA ALA A 125 -9.19 -5.69 -4.24
C ALA A 125 -7.93 -5.67 -3.36
N PRO A 126 -7.71 -6.60 -2.40
CA PRO A 126 -6.52 -6.56 -1.55
C PRO A 126 -5.18 -6.66 -2.30
N PHE A 127 -5.14 -7.16 -3.55
CA PHE A 127 -3.89 -7.31 -4.31
C PHE A 127 -3.13 -6.00 -4.47
N LEU A 128 -3.79 -4.99 -5.05
CA LEU A 128 -3.13 -3.72 -5.39
C LEU A 128 -2.83 -2.88 -4.13
N PHE A 129 -3.68 -2.97 -3.12
CA PHE A 129 -3.46 -2.34 -1.83
C PHE A 129 -2.26 -2.96 -1.10
N LEU A 130 -2.12 -4.29 -1.15
CA LEU A 130 -0.97 -5.01 -0.62
C LEU A 130 0.31 -4.62 -1.36
N LEU A 131 0.28 -4.65 -2.69
CA LEU A 131 1.42 -4.29 -3.54
C LEU A 131 1.87 -2.85 -3.29
N ALA A 132 0.94 -1.89 -3.24
CA ALA A 132 1.25 -0.49 -2.96
C ALA A 132 1.88 -0.31 -1.57
N SER A 133 1.34 -1.00 -0.55
CA SER A 133 1.88 -0.96 0.80
C SER A 133 3.28 -1.57 0.88
N LEU A 134 3.54 -2.67 0.17
CA LEU A 134 4.87 -3.30 0.07
C LEU A 134 5.88 -2.38 -0.61
N VAL A 135 5.49 -1.70 -1.70
CA VAL A 135 6.34 -0.70 -2.37
C VAL A 135 6.75 0.38 -1.36
N VAL A 136 5.80 0.95 -0.61
CA VAL A 136 6.11 2.00 0.38
C VAL A 136 6.96 1.46 1.54
N LEU A 137 6.72 0.23 1.98
CA LEU A 137 7.51 -0.39 3.05
C LEU A 137 8.98 -0.55 2.64
N VAL A 138 9.22 -1.09 1.44
CA VAL A 138 10.57 -1.41 0.93
C VAL A 138 11.31 -0.15 0.51
N PHE A 139 10.72 0.66 -0.37
CA PHE A 139 11.38 1.83 -0.95
C PHE A 139 11.32 3.06 -0.04
N GLY A 140 10.43 3.06 0.95
CA GLY A 140 10.18 4.21 1.82
C GLY A 140 9.28 5.27 1.17
N PRO A 141 9.14 6.44 1.81
CA PRO A 141 8.19 7.46 1.39
C PRO A 141 8.67 8.35 0.21
N GLY A 142 9.96 8.30 -0.15
CA GLY A 142 10.54 9.19 -1.16
C GLY A 142 10.65 10.65 -0.71
N PRO A 143 11.20 11.55 -1.55
CA PRO A 143 11.51 12.93 -1.20
C PRO A 143 10.27 13.84 -1.09
N TYR A 144 9.18 13.50 -1.79
CA TYR A 144 7.91 14.24 -1.70
C TYR A 144 7.05 13.77 -0.52
N SER A 145 7.63 13.69 0.66
CA SER A 145 6.98 13.16 1.86
C SER A 145 7.14 14.07 3.07
N VAL A 146 6.21 13.95 4.01
CA VAL A 146 6.31 14.66 5.29
C VAL A 146 7.54 14.18 6.07
N ASP A 147 7.85 12.88 6.05
CA ASP A 147 9.06 12.33 6.68
C ASP A 147 10.34 13.00 6.14
N PHE A 148 10.44 13.20 4.82
CA PHE A 148 11.59 13.87 4.20
C PHE A 148 11.67 15.35 4.60
N ALA A 149 10.53 16.06 4.61
CA ALA A 149 10.48 17.45 5.03
C ALA A 149 10.89 17.64 6.50
N LEU A 150 10.45 16.74 7.39
CA LEU A 150 10.82 16.73 8.80
C LEU A 150 12.32 16.46 8.97
N LYS A 151 12.86 15.44 8.28
CA LYS A 151 14.30 15.13 8.31
C LYS A 151 15.15 16.34 7.96
N LYS A 152 14.83 17.02 6.84
CA LYS A 152 15.55 18.23 6.40
C LYS A 152 15.49 19.36 7.43
N LYS A 153 14.36 19.52 8.12
CA LYS A 153 14.20 20.54 9.17
C LYS A 153 15.07 20.22 10.39
N PHE A 154 15.12 18.97 10.82
CA PHE A 154 15.95 18.54 11.96
C PHE A 154 17.44 18.70 11.68
N GLU A 155 17.92 18.31 10.49
CA GLU A 155 19.32 18.48 10.10
C GLU A 155 19.74 19.96 10.12
N LYS A 156 18.91 20.85 9.55
CA LYS A 156 19.18 22.30 9.57
C LYS A 156 19.17 22.92 10.97
N SER A 157 18.45 22.35 11.95
CA SER A 157 18.45 22.85 13.33
C SER A 157 19.65 22.35 14.16
N ALA A 158 20.41 21.36 13.66
CA ALA A 158 21.59 20.82 14.30
C ALA A 158 22.90 21.47 13.81
N GLU A 159 22.83 22.27 12.74
CA GLU A 159 23.89 23.14 12.20
C GLU A 159 23.85 24.53 12.84
#